data_AF-A0A7S2GWB7-F1
#
_entry.id   AF-A0A7S2GWB7-F1
#
_cell.length_a   1.000
_cell.length_b   1.000
_cell.length_c   1.000
_cell.angle_alpha   90.00
_cell.angle_beta   90.00
_cell.angle_gamma   90.00
#
_symmetry.space_group_name_H-M   'P 1'
#
loop_
_entity.id
_entity.type
_entity.pdbx_description
1 polymer ?
#
loop_
_entity_poly.entity_id
_entity_poly.type
_entity_poly.pdbx_seq_one_letter_code
_entity_poly.pdbx_strand_id
1 'polypeptide(L)'
;MFVFGGWNGHDTLDDLYEFSMTTKHWYSIPGRGDVPPSRYRHSAAVYGCCMFVFGGVDKRQARFADLCEFNFDTRSWSRVNTFGDPPSARTFHCAAMYGGAMYILGGFDGQRRNDMYRIALPEQLPREEKRRRRPVSTLAGIADDSAEPDSGADTAAPADNSEAYRLQLQVNELQKRLEVELERHLCKICYEREIDTVILDCNHRTVCARCLDQVSTCPLCRAQITRTVQTYNA
;
A
#
# COMPACT_ATOMS: atom_id res chain seq x y z
N MET A 1 0.63 -5.14 -16.62
CA MET A 1 1.85 -4.80 -15.82
C MET A 1 2.28 -3.41 -16.21
N PHE A 2 2.70 -2.58 -15.27
CA PHE A 2 3.19 -1.22 -15.55
C PHE A 2 4.67 -1.11 -15.23
N VAL A 3 5.41 -0.34 -16.04
CA VAL A 3 6.83 -0.04 -15.85
C VAL A 3 7.03 1.45 -16.06
N PHE A 4 7.64 2.12 -15.08
CA PHE A 4 7.92 3.55 -15.13
C PHE A 4 9.42 3.80 -15.01
N GLY A 5 9.94 4.69 -15.84
CA GLY A 5 11.31 5.19 -15.79
C GLY A 5 12.37 4.12 -15.97
N GLY A 6 13.52 4.31 -15.32
CA GLY A 6 14.68 3.42 -15.44
C GLY A 6 15.87 4.09 -16.12
N TRP A 7 16.80 3.26 -16.58
CA TRP A 7 18.07 3.69 -17.19
C TRP A 7 18.33 2.86 -18.45
N ASN A 8 18.50 3.52 -19.60
CA ASN A 8 18.69 2.85 -20.89
C ASN A 8 20.18 2.63 -21.27
N GLY A 9 21.11 2.92 -20.36
CA GLY A 9 22.55 2.92 -20.64
C GLY A 9 23.14 4.32 -20.81
N HIS A 10 22.32 5.30 -21.18
CA HIS A 10 22.74 6.66 -21.49
C HIS A 10 21.99 7.74 -20.68
N ASP A 11 20.67 7.62 -20.56
CA ASP A 11 19.80 8.56 -19.88
C ASP A 11 18.86 7.88 -18.89
N THR A 12 18.40 8.66 -17.91
CA THR A 12 17.25 8.32 -17.08
C THR A 12 15.96 8.58 -17.84
N LEU A 13 14.98 7.70 -17.63
CA LEU A 13 13.70 7.74 -18.32
C LEU A 13 12.57 8.20 -17.38
N ASP A 14 11.55 8.83 -17.95
CA ASP A 14 10.27 9.23 -17.35
C ASP A 14 9.06 8.64 -18.10
N ASP A 15 9.30 7.67 -18.97
CA ASP A 15 8.25 7.00 -19.73
C ASP A 15 7.50 5.98 -18.87
N LEU A 16 6.21 5.81 -19.19
CA LEU A 16 5.35 4.80 -18.59
C LEU A 16 4.89 3.83 -19.65
N TYR A 17 5.08 2.54 -19.39
CA TYR A 17 4.66 1.46 -20.28
C TYR A 17 3.66 0.54 -19.59
N GLU A 18 2.65 0.11 -20.34
CA GLU A 18 1.68 -0.89 -19.95
C GLU A 18 1.87 -2.16 -20.80
N PHE A 19 2.13 -3.29 -20.16
CA PHE A 19 2.07 -4.60 -20.79
C PHE A 19 0.69 -5.22 -20.61
N SER A 20 0.00 -5.45 -21.72
CA SER A 20 -1.25 -6.20 -21.74
C SER A 20 -0.96 -7.70 -21.75
N MET A 21 -1.43 -8.40 -20.73
CA MET A 21 -1.30 -9.86 -20.67
C MET A 21 -2.15 -10.57 -21.72
N THR A 22 -3.25 -9.94 -22.16
CA THR A 22 -4.17 -10.48 -23.15
C THR A 22 -3.59 -10.42 -24.55
N THR A 23 -3.14 -9.24 -24.97
CA THR A 23 -2.57 -9.07 -26.31
C THR A 23 -1.09 -9.45 -26.36
N LYS A 24 -0.42 -9.54 -25.20
CA LYS A 24 1.03 -9.76 -25.07
C LYS A 24 1.86 -8.64 -25.73
N HIS A 25 1.32 -7.42 -25.75
CA HIS A 25 1.99 -6.26 -26.31
C HIS A 25 2.26 -5.20 -25.24
N TRP A 26 3.33 -4.45 -25.46
CA TRP A 26 3.66 -3.25 -24.70
C TRP A 26 3.06 -2.02 -25.37
N TYR A 27 2.45 -1.16 -24.57
CA TYR A 27 1.88 0.12 -24.98
C TYR A 27 2.55 1.23 -24.21
N SER A 28 3.01 2.26 -24.92
CA SER A 28 3.45 3.50 -24.26
C SER A 28 2.21 4.26 -23.79
N ILE A 29 2.23 4.66 -22.52
CA ILE A 29 1.17 5.45 -21.91
C ILE A 29 1.65 6.91 -21.89
N PRO A 30 0.93 7.83 -22.56
CA PRO A 30 1.30 9.24 -22.56
C PRO A 30 1.31 9.81 -21.14
N GLY A 31 2.36 10.53 -20.78
CA GLY A 31 2.43 11.28 -19.53
C GLY A 31 1.36 12.38 -19.49
N ARG A 32 0.47 12.34 -18.50
CA ARG A 32 -0.57 13.34 -18.25
C ARG A 32 -0.56 13.76 -16.79
N GLY A 33 -0.87 15.02 -16.50
CA GLY A 33 -0.85 15.57 -15.14
C GLY A 33 0.56 15.90 -14.66
N ASP A 34 0.83 15.67 -13.38
CA ASP A 34 2.11 15.97 -12.73
C ASP A 34 3.12 14.84 -12.96
N VAL A 35 3.57 14.68 -14.21
CA VAL A 35 4.50 13.60 -14.58
C VAL A 35 5.81 13.71 -13.77
N PRO A 36 6.25 12.65 -13.09
CA PRO A 36 7.48 12.71 -12.30
C PRO A 36 8.71 12.86 -13.21
N PRO A 37 9.73 13.62 -12.79
CA PRO A 37 11.01 13.68 -13.50
C PRO A 37 11.64 12.31 -13.75
N SER A 38 12.48 12.24 -14.78
CA SER A 38 13.16 11.01 -15.17
C SER A 38 14.05 10.47 -14.06
N ARG A 39 13.89 9.18 -13.75
CA ARG A 39 14.48 8.58 -12.55
C ARG A 39 14.65 7.08 -12.68
N TYR A 40 15.64 6.55 -11.97
CA TYR A 40 15.88 5.12 -11.81
C TYR A 40 16.15 4.79 -10.35
N ARG A 41 16.14 3.48 -10.00
CA ARG A 41 16.33 2.98 -8.63
C ARG A 41 15.40 3.65 -7.60
N HIS A 42 14.22 4.06 -8.06
CA HIS A 42 13.08 4.42 -7.23
C HIS A 42 12.39 3.13 -6.75
N SER A 43 11.49 3.25 -5.78
CA SER A 43 10.55 2.19 -5.46
C SER A 43 9.18 2.51 -6.03
N ALA A 44 8.42 1.48 -6.38
CA ALA A 44 7.05 1.60 -6.82
C ALA A 44 6.20 0.52 -6.15
N ALA A 45 5.01 0.89 -5.68
CA ALA A 45 4.07 -0.04 -5.10
C ALA A 45 2.62 0.34 -5.42
N VAL A 46 1.75 -0.65 -5.55
CA VAL A 46 0.34 -0.44 -5.90
C VAL A 46 -0.52 -0.50 -4.64
N TYR A 47 -1.45 0.45 -4.51
CA TYR A 47 -2.48 0.45 -3.49
C TYR A 47 -3.79 0.98 -4.10
N GLY A 48 -4.88 0.21 -3.97
CA GLY A 48 -6.15 0.54 -4.60
C GLY A 48 -6.06 0.60 -6.12
N CYS A 49 -6.50 1.72 -6.69
CA CYS A 49 -6.49 1.98 -8.14
C CYS A 49 -5.27 2.81 -8.59
N CYS A 50 -4.23 2.87 -7.76
CA CYS A 50 -3.08 3.74 -8.00
C CYS A 50 -1.75 3.03 -7.80
N MET A 51 -0.76 3.45 -8.60
CA MET A 51 0.65 3.16 -8.38
C MET A 51 1.31 4.35 -7.70
N PHE A 52 2.09 4.10 -6.66
CA PHE A 52 2.84 5.11 -5.94
C PHE A 52 4.33 4.92 -6.19
N VAL A 53 5.03 6.00 -6.53
CA VAL A 53 6.46 6.02 -6.82
C VAL A 53 7.15 6.93 -5.83
N PHE A 54 8.15 6.41 -5.12
CA PHE A 54 8.93 7.20 -4.16
C PHE A 54 10.40 7.26 -4.52
N GLY A 55 10.95 8.47 -4.44
CA GLY A 55 12.38 8.76 -4.54
C GLY A 55 13.02 8.34 -5.86
N GLY A 56 14.22 7.78 -5.78
CA GLY A 56 15.07 7.49 -6.94
C GLY A 56 16.11 8.59 -7.18
N VAL A 57 16.75 8.51 -8.34
CA VAL A 57 17.85 9.41 -8.70
C VAL A 57 17.84 9.69 -10.20
N ASP A 58 18.25 10.89 -10.61
CA ASP A 58 18.40 11.28 -12.01
C ASP A 58 19.81 10.96 -12.57
N LYS A 59 20.02 11.26 -13.85
CA LYS A 59 21.34 11.13 -14.51
C LYS A 59 22.44 11.96 -13.83
N ARG A 60 22.09 13.10 -13.23
CA ARG A 60 23.02 14.02 -12.54
C ARG A 60 23.31 13.61 -11.10
N GLN A 61 22.81 12.44 -10.66
CA GLN A 61 22.91 11.95 -9.30
C GLN A 61 22.13 12.80 -8.27
N ALA A 62 21.19 13.63 -8.73
CA ALA A 62 20.24 14.30 -7.85
C ALA A 62 19.17 13.29 -7.41
N ARG A 63 19.05 13.11 -6.09
CA ARG A 63 18.09 12.19 -5.50
C ARG A 63 16.76 12.89 -5.28
N PHE A 64 15.68 12.12 -5.31
CA PHE A 64 14.33 12.62 -5.06
C PHE A 64 13.80 12.13 -3.70
N ALA A 65 12.93 12.93 -3.08
CA ALA A 65 12.19 12.63 -1.85
C ALA A 65 10.67 12.74 -2.06
N ASP A 66 10.22 12.89 -3.31
CA ASP A 66 8.83 13.05 -3.65
C ASP A 66 8.10 11.71 -3.67
N LEU A 67 6.80 11.78 -3.38
CA LEU A 67 5.84 10.71 -3.58
C LEU A 67 4.90 11.12 -4.72
N CYS A 68 4.91 10.34 -5.78
CA CYS A 68 4.06 10.55 -6.95
C CYS A 68 3.06 9.40 -7.06
N GLU A 69 1.86 9.72 -7.54
CA GLU A 69 0.77 8.78 -7.73
C GLU A 69 0.39 8.75 -9.20
N PHE A 70 0.21 7.55 -9.75
CA PHE A 70 -0.42 7.33 -11.04
C PHE A 70 -1.74 6.62 -10.84
N ASN A 71 -2.84 7.26 -11.23
CA ASN A 71 -4.16 6.65 -11.17
C ASN A 71 -4.44 5.83 -12.44
N PHE A 72 -4.74 4.55 -12.29
CA PHE A 72 -4.95 3.64 -13.42
C PHE A 72 -6.24 3.93 -14.21
N ASP A 73 -7.27 4.48 -13.54
CA ASP A 73 -8.55 4.78 -14.17
C ASP A 73 -8.49 6.04 -15.02
N THR A 74 -7.93 7.12 -14.48
CA THR A 74 -7.80 8.40 -15.18
C THR A 74 -6.57 8.44 -16.09
N ARG A 75 -5.63 7.50 -15.91
CA ARG A 75 -4.34 7.44 -16.60
C ARG A 75 -3.58 8.75 -16.50
N SER A 76 -3.50 9.30 -15.29
CA SER A 76 -2.85 10.57 -15.00
C SER A 76 -2.02 10.50 -13.72
N TRP A 77 -0.94 11.29 -13.72
CA TRP A 77 -0.09 11.49 -12.57
C TRP A 77 -0.54 12.66 -11.70
N SER A 78 -0.33 12.53 -10.41
CA SER A 78 -0.54 13.56 -9.38
C SER A 78 0.61 13.50 -8.37
N ARG A 79 0.95 14.64 -7.78
CA ARG A 79 1.86 14.68 -6.63
C ARG A 79 1.09 14.41 -5.34
N VAL A 80 1.64 13.53 -4.48
CA VAL A 80 1.08 13.26 -3.16
C VAL A 80 1.77 14.16 -2.14
N ASN A 81 0.99 14.97 -1.45
CA ASN A 81 1.48 15.75 -0.32
C ASN A 81 1.64 14.83 0.89
N THR A 82 2.85 14.80 1.44
CA THR A 82 3.18 14.07 2.67
C THR A 82 3.39 15.08 3.79
N PHE A 83 3.04 14.71 5.02
CA PHE A 83 3.13 15.56 6.20
C PHE A 83 4.00 14.89 7.27
N GLY A 84 4.52 15.68 8.20
CA GLY A 84 5.46 15.23 9.24
C GLY A 84 6.91 15.26 8.74
N ASP A 85 7.73 14.33 9.24
CA ASP A 85 9.14 14.19 8.87
C ASP A 85 9.31 13.14 7.76
N PRO A 86 9.33 13.52 6.47
CA PRO A 86 9.46 12.58 5.37
C PRO A 86 10.88 11.99 5.30
N PRO A 87 11.05 10.82 4.67
CA PRO A 87 12.38 10.30 4.39
C PRO A 87 13.18 11.30 3.55
N SER A 88 14.48 11.42 3.85
CA SER A 88 15.43 12.15 3.00
C SER A 88 15.43 11.64 1.56
N ALA A 89 15.83 12.50 0.61
CA ALA A 89 15.96 12.14 -0.79
C ALA A 89 16.90 10.96 -1.00
N ARG A 90 16.40 9.84 -1.54
CA ARG A 90 17.11 8.55 -1.48
C ARG A 90 16.85 7.64 -2.67
N THR A 91 17.80 6.74 -2.90
CA THR A 91 17.74 5.66 -3.90
C THR A 91 18.03 4.30 -3.23
N PHE A 92 17.81 3.19 -3.94
CA PHE A 92 18.08 1.82 -3.44
C PHE A 92 17.35 1.41 -2.15
N HIS A 93 16.27 2.12 -1.80
CA HIS A 93 15.42 1.75 -0.69
C HIS A 93 14.42 0.67 -1.14
N CYS A 94 13.88 -0.08 -0.18
CA CYS A 94 12.74 -0.96 -0.41
C CYS A 94 11.45 -0.24 -0.02
N ALA A 95 10.35 -0.56 -0.69
CA ALA A 95 9.05 -0.08 -0.28
C ALA A 95 7.97 -1.16 -0.36
N ALA A 96 6.99 -1.08 0.54
CA ALA A 96 5.83 -1.95 0.57
C ALA A 96 4.58 -1.19 1.01
N MET A 97 3.41 -1.64 0.55
CA MET A 97 2.12 -1.09 0.96
C MET A 97 1.47 -2.00 2.00
N TYR A 98 1.01 -1.42 3.10
CA TYR A 98 0.25 -2.14 4.13
C TYR A 98 -0.64 -1.19 4.92
N GLY A 99 -1.89 -1.59 5.18
CA GLY A 99 -2.82 -0.83 6.04
C GLY A 99 -3.00 0.65 5.66
N GLY A 100 -3.12 0.96 4.36
CA GLY A 100 -3.30 2.34 3.89
C GLY A 100 -2.05 3.22 3.99
N ALA A 101 -0.87 2.63 4.18
CA ALA A 101 0.39 3.35 4.26
C ALA A 101 1.47 2.69 3.40
N MET A 102 2.39 3.53 2.90
CA MET A 102 3.62 3.11 2.25
C MET A 102 4.74 3.07 3.30
N TYR A 103 5.40 1.92 3.42
CA TYR A 103 6.57 1.74 4.26
C TYR A 103 7.82 1.83 3.42
N ILE A 104 8.79 2.66 3.83
CA ILE A 104 10.09 2.81 3.17
C ILE A 104 11.17 2.30 4.12
N LEU A 105 12.04 1.40 3.64
CA LEU A 105 13.12 0.83 4.44
C LEU A 105 14.48 1.10 3.79
N GLY A 106 15.37 1.71 4.57
CA GLY A 106 16.77 1.94 4.25
C GLY A 106 16.99 2.80 3.01
N GLY A 107 18.02 2.45 2.25
CA GLY A 107 18.44 3.11 1.02
C GLY A 107 19.72 3.92 1.17
N PHE A 108 19.93 4.84 0.25
CA PHE A 108 21.12 5.66 0.17
C PHE A 108 20.76 7.12 -0.16
N ASP A 109 21.06 8.03 0.78
CA ASP A 109 20.88 9.48 0.64
C ASP A 109 22.23 10.23 0.52
N GLY A 110 23.32 9.49 0.35
CA GLY A 110 24.70 9.96 0.50
C GLY A 110 25.44 9.12 1.55
N GLN A 111 24.68 8.55 2.49
CA GLN A 111 25.12 7.50 3.39
C GLN A 111 24.20 6.29 3.29
N ARG A 112 24.70 5.11 3.70
CA ARG A 112 23.85 3.92 3.83
C ARG A 112 22.88 4.12 4.98
N ARG A 113 21.59 3.93 4.71
CA ARG A 113 20.52 4.04 5.71
C ARG A 113 19.92 2.68 6.04
N ASN A 114 19.51 2.54 7.29
CA ASN A 114 18.77 1.39 7.86
C ASN A 114 17.50 1.86 8.60
N ASP A 115 17.07 3.09 8.35
CA ASP A 115 15.87 3.70 8.93
C ASP A 115 14.60 3.18 8.25
N MET A 116 13.46 3.27 8.94
CA MET A 116 12.15 2.89 8.42
C MET A 116 11.19 4.06 8.58
N TYR A 117 10.42 4.34 7.54
CA TYR A 117 9.37 5.36 7.53
C TYR A 117 8.03 4.74 7.16
N ARG A 118 6.97 5.33 7.69
CA ARG A 118 5.59 5.06 7.32
C ARG A 118 4.97 6.35 6.78
N ILE A 119 4.56 6.33 5.52
CA ILE A 119 3.86 7.43 4.87
C ILE A 119 2.39 7.02 4.76
N ALA A 120 1.53 7.64 5.57
CA ALA A 120 0.09 7.43 5.46
C ALA A 120 -0.42 8.00 4.13
N LEU A 121 -1.19 7.21 3.39
CA LEU A 121 -1.80 7.66 2.15
C LEU A 121 -3.18 8.26 2.45
N PRO A 122 -3.62 9.27 1.68
CA PRO A 122 -4.97 9.78 1.79
C PRO A 122 -5.97 8.64 1.54
N GLU A 123 -6.95 8.50 2.43
CA GLU A 123 -7.95 7.44 2.39
C GLU A 123 -8.70 7.47 1.04
N GLN A 124 -8.43 6.49 0.19
CA GLN A 124 -9.16 6.32 -1.06
C GLN A 124 -10.46 5.57 -0.75
N LEU A 125 -11.55 6.32 -0.54
CA LEU A 125 -12.89 5.76 -0.34
C LEU A 125 -13.19 4.67 -1.39
N PRO A 126 -13.65 3.46 -1.00
CA PRO A 126 -14.04 2.41 -1.93
C PRO A 126 -15.08 2.90 -2.95
N ARG A 127 -14.96 2.42 -4.21
CA ARG A 127 -15.84 2.78 -5.35
C ARG A 127 -17.34 2.67 -5.05
N GLU A 128 -17.76 1.84 -4.10
CA GLU A 128 -19.18 1.62 -3.79
C GLU A 128 -19.84 2.76 -3.01
N GLU A 129 -19.09 3.57 -2.26
CA GLU A 129 -19.67 4.64 -1.43
C GLU A 129 -19.91 5.95 -2.17
N LYS A 130 -19.26 6.16 -3.33
CA LYS A 130 -19.48 7.34 -4.20
C LYS A 130 -20.90 7.41 -4.77
N ARG A 131 -21.65 6.30 -4.74
CA ARG A 131 -23.02 6.23 -5.26
C ARG A 131 -24.10 6.50 -4.20
N ARG A 132 -23.75 6.66 -2.93
CA ARG A 132 -24.71 6.81 -1.82
C ARG A 132 -24.70 8.15 -1.09
N ARG A 133 -23.69 9.01 -1.31
CA ARG A 133 -23.65 10.32 -0.65
C ARG A 133 -24.46 11.35 -1.43
N ARG A 134 -25.78 11.41 -1.17
CA ARG A 134 -26.53 12.67 -1.26
C ARG A 134 -26.14 13.54 -0.05
N PRO A 135 -25.95 14.85 -0.21
CA PRO A 135 -25.71 15.72 0.93
C PRO A 135 -27.02 15.83 1.73
N VAL A 136 -26.99 15.44 3.00
CA VAL A 136 -28.03 15.84 3.96
C VAL A 136 -27.70 17.27 4.36
N SER A 137 -28.56 18.19 3.97
CA SER A 137 -28.52 19.59 4.37
C SER A 137 -28.89 19.75 5.85
N THR A 138 -28.03 20.48 6.55
CA THR A 138 -28.33 21.48 7.60
C THR A 138 -29.14 21.04 8.83
N LEU A 139 -28.51 21.20 10.00
CA LEU A 139 -29.01 21.86 11.22
C LEU A 139 -27.77 21.95 12.15
N ALA A 140 -26.99 23.03 12.13
CA ALA A 140 -27.18 24.27 12.89
C ALA A 140 -27.37 24.07 14.40
N GLY A 141 -26.31 24.39 15.16
CA GLY A 141 -26.37 24.86 16.54
C GLY A 141 -26.25 23.78 17.62
N ILE A 142 -25.11 23.75 18.30
CA ILE A 142 -24.97 24.12 19.72
C ILE A 142 -23.46 24.22 19.99
N ALA A 143 -23.04 25.39 20.43
CA ALA A 143 -21.72 25.64 20.97
C ALA A 143 -21.60 24.97 22.33
N ASP A 144 -20.45 24.37 22.63
CA ASP A 144 -20.06 24.15 24.01
C ASP A 144 -18.60 24.53 24.21
N ASP A 145 -18.41 25.19 25.33
CA ASP A 145 -17.33 26.08 25.71
C ASP A 145 -16.61 25.40 26.88
N SER A 146 -15.37 24.94 26.69
CA SER A 146 -14.51 24.58 27.82
C SER A 146 -13.02 24.50 27.44
N ALA A 147 -12.36 25.65 27.60
CA ALA A 147 -11.06 25.87 28.24
C ALA A 147 -9.98 24.76 28.22
N GLU A 148 -8.91 25.04 27.49
CA GLU A 148 -7.53 24.61 27.78
C GLU A 148 -6.92 25.47 28.91
N PRO A 149 -6.03 24.92 29.75
CA PRO A 149 -4.95 25.69 30.33
C PRO A 149 -3.58 25.22 29.81
N ASP A 150 -2.86 26.19 29.29
CA ASP A 150 -1.44 26.16 28.95
C ASP A 150 -0.56 26.18 30.22
N SER A 151 0.43 25.29 30.33
CA SER A 151 1.66 25.55 31.07
C SER A 151 2.78 24.53 30.76
N GLY A 152 3.76 24.99 29.96
CA GLY A 152 5.17 25.08 30.37
C GLY A 152 5.95 23.86 30.89
N ALA A 153 6.90 23.43 30.05
CA ALA A 153 8.30 23.12 30.35
C ALA A 153 8.72 21.80 31.07
N ASP A 154 9.87 21.31 30.57
CA ASP A 154 10.89 20.50 31.21
C ASP A 154 10.90 18.96 31.08
N THR A 155 11.87 18.53 30.26
CA THR A 155 12.88 17.49 30.53
C THR A 155 12.58 16.00 30.29
N ALA A 156 13.60 15.37 29.71
CA ALA A 156 14.00 13.97 29.78
C ALA A 156 13.20 12.93 28.97
N ALA A 157 13.91 12.30 28.03
CA ALA A 157 13.54 11.05 27.39
C ALA A 157 13.25 9.95 28.44
N PRO A 158 12.23 9.09 28.26
CA PRO A 158 12.03 7.96 29.15
C PRO A 158 12.81 6.75 28.64
N ALA A 159 13.90 6.40 29.34
CA ALA A 159 14.31 4.99 29.44
C ALA A 159 13.36 4.34 30.46
N ASP A 160 12.40 3.53 30.01
CA ASP A 160 12.55 2.10 29.78
C ASP A 160 12.84 1.30 31.07
N ASN A 161 11.78 1.01 31.86
CA ASN A 161 11.68 -0.22 32.68
C ASN A 161 10.34 -0.45 33.43
N SER A 162 9.28 0.32 33.20
CA SER A 162 8.04 0.11 33.97
C SER A 162 7.37 -1.21 33.55
N GLU A 163 6.82 -1.94 34.53
CA GLU A 163 6.05 -3.17 34.28
C GLU A 163 4.89 -2.91 33.30
N ALA A 164 4.28 -1.74 33.38
CA ALA A 164 3.26 -1.26 32.45
C ALA A 164 3.77 -1.17 31.00
N TYR A 165 4.99 -0.69 30.76
CA TYR A 165 5.57 -0.63 29.43
C TYR A 165 5.84 -2.04 28.86
N ARG A 166 6.33 -2.96 29.69
CA ARG A 166 6.53 -4.38 29.30
C ARG A 166 5.21 -5.07 28.95
N LEU A 167 4.18 -4.89 29.78
CA LEU A 167 2.86 -5.44 29.53
C LEU A 167 2.25 -4.84 28.25
N GLN A 168 2.43 -3.54 28.00
CA GLN A 168 1.96 -2.90 26.77
C GLN A 168 2.64 -3.49 25.52
N LEU A 169 3.97 -3.71 25.56
CA LEU A 169 4.68 -4.37 24.47
C LEU A 169 4.17 -5.79 24.25
N GLN A 170 3.89 -6.54 25.32
CA GLN A 170 3.35 -7.89 25.23
C GLN A 170 1.92 -7.92 24.66
N VAL A 171 1.07 -6.97 25.04
CA VAL A 171 -0.28 -6.81 24.46
C VAL A 171 -0.19 -6.49 22.97
N ASN A 172 0.69 -5.56 22.58
CA ASN A 172 0.88 -5.20 21.16
C ASN A 172 1.38 -6.39 20.33
N GLU A 173 2.26 -7.21 20.89
CA GLU A 173 2.76 -8.44 20.25
C GLU A 173 1.64 -9.49 20.10
N LEU A 174 0.82 -9.67 21.13
CA LEU A 174 -0.33 -10.59 21.07
C LEU A 174 -1.38 -10.12 20.06
N GLN A 175 -1.62 -8.82 19.96
CA GLN A 175 -2.52 -8.25 18.95
C GLN A 175 -2.04 -8.53 17.53
N LYS A 176 -0.75 -8.32 17.24
CA LYS A 176 -0.17 -8.65 15.93
C LYS A 176 -0.30 -10.14 15.59
N ARG A 177 -0.08 -11.02 16.57
CA ARG A 177 -0.25 -12.47 16.38
C ARG A 177 -1.69 -12.83 16.07
N LEU A 178 -2.63 -12.19 16.78
CA LEU A 178 -4.06 -12.39 16.55
C LEU A 178 -4.46 -11.93 15.14
N GLU A 179 -3.98 -10.77 14.69
CA GLU A 179 -4.22 -10.26 13.33
C GLU A 179 -3.70 -11.23 12.26
N VAL A 180 -2.47 -11.74 12.40
CA VAL A 180 -1.90 -12.73 11.49
C VAL A 180 -2.72 -14.03 11.49
N GLU A 181 -3.18 -14.47 12.66
CA GLU A 181 -3.99 -15.69 12.77
C GLU A 181 -5.38 -15.50 12.15
N LEU A 182 -6.00 -14.33 12.33
CA LEU A 182 -7.27 -13.99 11.68
C LEU A 182 -7.12 -13.97 10.16
N GLU A 183 -6.05 -13.36 9.65
CA GLU A 183 -5.77 -13.31 8.21
C GLU A 183 -5.53 -14.70 7.60
N ARG A 184 -5.00 -15.67 8.34
CA ARG A 184 -4.75 -17.03 7.83
C ARG A 184 -6.00 -17.71 7.29
N HIS A 185 -7.15 -17.45 7.91
CA HIS A 185 -8.42 -18.07 7.53
C HIS A 185 -9.17 -17.32 6.44
N LEU A 186 -8.71 -16.14 6.03
CA LEU A 186 -9.33 -15.35 4.97
C LEU A 186 -8.92 -15.82 3.57
N CYS A 187 -9.88 -15.77 2.66
CA CYS A 187 -9.74 -16.07 1.25
C CYS A 187 -8.63 -15.21 0.64
N LYS A 188 -7.67 -15.86 -0.03
CA LYS A 188 -6.48 -15.19 -0.59
C LYS A 188 -6.75 -14.45 -1.89
N ILE A 189 -8.01 -14.43 -2.35
CA ILE A 189 -8.46 -13.67 -3.52
C ILE A 189 -9.13 -12.38 -3.06
N CYS A 190 -10.20 -12.46 -2.25
CA CYS A 190 -10.92 -11.25 -1.82
C CYS A 190 -10.43 -10.64 -0.51
N TYR A 191 -9.74 -11.39 0.36
CA TYR A 191 -9.37 -10.97 1.72
C TYR A 191 -10.54 -10.50 2.61
N GLU A 192 -11.78 -10.77 2.22
CA GLU A 192 -13.00 -10.33 2.93
C GLU A 192 -13.72 -11.46 3.65
N ARG A 193 -13.60 -12.70 3.17
CA ARG A 193 -14.40 -13.84 3.62
C ARG A 193 -13.48 -14.96 4.06
N GLU A 194 -13.98 -15.78 4.97
CA GLU A 194 -13.29 -17.00 5.34
C GLU A 194 -13.16 -17.97 4.16
N ILE A 195 -12.12 -18.79 4.21
CA ILE A 195 -11.90 -19.90 3.30
C ILE A 195 -12.92 -20.99 3.64
N ASP A 196 -13.95 -21.10 2.81
CA ASP A 196 -15.03 -22.07 2.96
C ASP A 196 -15.04 -23.12 1.83
N THR A 197 -13.99 -23.18 1.00
CA THR A 197 -13.96 -24.10 -0.14
C THR A 197 -12.68 -24.94 -0.18
N VAL A 198 -12.84 -26.23 -0.44
CA VAL A 198 -11.77 -27.20 -0.67
C VAL A 198 -11.73 -27.54 -2.16
N ILE A 199 -10.55 -27.41 -2.79
CA ILE A 199 -10.33 -27.86 -4.16
C ILE A 199 -9.93 -29.34 -4.11
N LEU A 200 -10.81 -30.24 -4.52
CA LEU A 200 -10.60 -31.69 -4.34
C LEU A 200 -9.43 -32.24 -5.18
N ASP A 201 -9.11 -31.59 -6.29
CA ASP A 201 -8.05 -32.06 -7.19
C ASP A 201 -6.64 -31.85 -6.63
N CYS A 202 -6.47 -30.96 -5.64
CA CYS A 202 -5.19 -30.69 -5.00
C CYS A 202 -5.26 -30.56 -3.47
N ASN A 203 -6.44 -30.76 -2.89
CA ASN A 203 -6.75 -30.62 -1.46
C ASN A 203 -6.38 -29.27 -0.83
N HIS A 204 -6.21 -28.21 -1.63
CA HIS A 204 -5.90 -26.88 -1.11
C HIS A 204 -7.18 -26.13 -0.70
N ARG A 205 -7.08 -25.42 0.43
CA ARG A 205 -8.10 -24.53 1.00
C ARG A 205 -7.58 -23.11 1.00
N THR A 206 -7.88 -22.33 -0.04
CA THR A 206 -7.37 -20.95 -0.17
C THR A 206 -8.37 -19.92 -0.66
N VAL A 207 -9.55 -20.36 -1.07
CA VAL A 207 -10.55 -19.51 -1.71
C VAL A 207 -11.90 -19.66 -1.04
N CYS A 208 -12.70 -18.59 -1.04
CA CYS A 208 -14.11 -18.67 -0.69
C CYS A 208 -14.95 -19.07 -1.92
N ALA A 209 -16.18 -19.54 -1.69
CA ALA A 209 -17.08 -20.03 -2.72
C ALA A 209 -17.35 -19.01 -3.83
N ARG A 210 -17.49 -17.72 -3.48
CA ARG A 210 -17.72 -16.64 -4.47
C ARG A 210 -16.49 -16.35 -5.34
N CYS A 211 -15.29 -16.48 -4.77
CA CYS A 211 -14.06 -16.23 -5.52
C CYS A 211 -13.67 -17.43 -6.39
N LEU A 212 -14.15 -18.62 -6.05
CA LEU A 212 -13.93 -19.83 -6.84
C LEU A 212 -14.47 -19.67 -8.28
N ASP A 213 -15.64 -19.05 -8.45
CA ASP A 213 -16.26 -18.83 -9.77
C ASP A 213 -15.39 -18.01 -10.73
N GLN A 214 -14.42 -17.26 -10.20
CA GLN A 214 -13.53 -16.38 -10.96
C GLN A 214 -12.18 -17.03 -11.28
N VAL A 215 -11.94 -18.27 -10.86
CA VAL A 215 -10.65 -18.96 -11.04
C VAL A 215 -10.82 -20.38 -11.58
N SER A 216 -10.08 -20.70 -12.63
CA SER A 216 -10.06 -22.05 -13.24
C SER A 216 -8.89 -22.92 -12.77
N THR A 217 -7.96 -22.35 -12.01
CA THR A 217 -6.77 -23.03 -11.48
C THR A 217 -6.54 -22.69 -10.01
N CYS A 218 -5.99 -23.63 -9.26
CA CYS A 218 -5.68 -23.45 -7.85
C CYS A 218 -4.64 -22.33 -7.65
N PRO A 219 -4.89 -21.33 -6.79
CA PRO A 219 -3.93 -20.25 -6.54
C PRO A 219 -2.60 -20.69 -5.91
N LEU A 220 -2.54 -21.86 -5.26
CA LEU A 220 -1.31 -22.38 -4.64
C LEU A 220 -0.47 -23.22 -5.60
N CYS A 221 -1.05 -24.27 -6.17
CA CYS A 221 -0.30 -25.24 -6.97
C CYS A 221 -0.58 -25.17 -8.48
N ARG A 222 -1.48 -24.28 -8.91
CA ARG A 222 -1.89 -24.10 -10.31
C ARG A 222 -2.55 -25.32 -10.97
N ALA A 223 -2.91 -26.34 -10.19
CA ALA A 223 -3.71 -27.45 -10.67
C ALA A 223 -5.05 -26.96 -11.23
N GLN A 224 -5.52 -27.57 -12.32
CA GLN A 224 -6.84 -27.27 -12.89
C GLN A 224 -7.93 -27.66 -11.90
N ILE A 225 -8.92 -26.77 -11.72
CA ILE A 225 -10.05 -27.00 -10.82
C ILE A 225 -11.16 -27.67 -11.61
N THR A 226 -11.49 -28.91 -11.24
CA THR A 226 -12.60 -29.67 -11.79
C THR A 226 -13.64 -30.06 -10.74
N ARG A 227 -13.22 -30.21 -9.47
CA ARG A 227 -14.09 -30.60 -8.36
C ARG A 227 -13.81 -29.79 -7.12
N THR A 228 -14.87 -29.33 -6.45
CA THR A 228 -14.79 -28.56 -5.21
C THR A 228 -15.87 -28.97 -4.22
N VAL A 229 -15.63 -28.71 -2.94
CA VAL A 229 -16.60 -28.89 -1.85
C VAL A 229 -16.59 -27.64 -0.99
N GLN A 230 -17.78 -27.09 -0.75
CA GLN A 230 -17.96 -26.01 0.22
C GLN A 230 -18.11 -26.59 1.63
N THR A 231 -17.31 -26.09 2.56
CA THR A 231 -17.33 -26.43 3.99
C THR A 231 -18.10 -25.35 4.73
N TYR A 232 -19.15 -25.74 5.44
CA TYR A 232 -19.85 -24.87 6.37
C TYR A 232 -19.20 -25.05 7.75
N ASN A 233 -18.63 -23.98 8.29
CA ASN A 233 -18.22 -23.96 9.69
C ASN A 233 -19.51 -23.97 10.54
N ALA A 234 -19.59 -24.91 11.50
CA ALA A 234 -20.66 -24.98 12.49
C ALA A 234 -20.34 -24.07 13.69
#